data_AF-A0A1H0M3Z3-F1
#
_entry.id   AF-A0A1H0M3Z3-F1
#
_cell.length_a   1.000
_cell.length_b   1.000
_cell.length_c   1.000
_cell.angle_alpha   90.00
_cell.angle_beta   90.00
_cell.angle_gamma   90.00
#
_symmetry.space_group_name_H-M   'P 1'
#
loop_
_entity.id
_entity.type
_entity.pdbx_description
1 polymer ?
#
loop_
_entity_poly.entity_id
_entity_poly.type
_entity_poly.pdbx_seq_one_letter_code
_entity_poly.pdbx_strand_id
1 'polypeptide(L)'
;MGAGPGVVRLVGCDDRSPDLIEKSVEDSGVLASGAARLDPLAPDVLKEQIKSLFSDVRECLKQRRLPEGGAFQSRLGQADILLLDYGLTQFPDFGIRLTAEHLAGYVRAFTDTPYVVSLNKLKNVDFDLKYLLGDFDTRADLALKTEHLAVSGLWTGVVGEGVFCPWYWPKLLDAPARRRAQVQIVKERMNESILSTIGMPASCVSFLSRQAIAFLSPFGQEAPTGGTKDVREVTFWDHFLSSNRTLPDDDRREILASADVDVAATECPDDDALRTIVARVVAAELEFWFRRDVLGPQQLLIDPPHLQARLRVARGDGRDTAENWSDTARRREAPFGLDEQSYGTITEPGMHESPWVDGPSFWLPIIEETPEFLRISEEAIRFNELYFCEDTRRFRPRGETSRFVTDLTKGADIRFVERVDPYVYSPASLFAR
;
A
#
# COMPACT_ATOMS: atom_id res chain seq x y z
N MET A 1 2.51 9.97 -25.48
CA MET A 1 2.13 8.65 -26.05
C MET A 1 2.85 7.59 -25.22
N GLY A 2 2.25 7.16 -24.12
CA GLY A 2 2.81 6.09 -23.29
C GLY A 2 2.70 4.77 -24.04
N ALA A 3 3.75 3.95 -24.02
CA ALA A 3 3.63 2.55 -24.41
C ALA A 3 2.45 1.97 -23.63
N GLY A 4 1.56 1.24 -24.30
CA GLY A 4 0.46 0.56 -23.63
C GLY A 4 1.00 -0.26 -22.45
N PRO A 5 0.22 -0.42 -21.37
CA PRO A 5 0.69 -1.16 -20.20
C PRO A 5 1.17 -2.54 -20.67
N GLY A 6 2.44 -2.84 -20.39
CA GLY A 6 2.99 -4.15 -20.70
C GLY A 6 2.23 -5.25 -19.98
N VAL A 7 2.25 -6.48 -20.52
CA VAL A 7 1.62 -7.64 -19.88
C VAL A 7 2.27 -7.87 -18.52
N VAL A 8 1.48 -7.83 -17.45
CA VAL A 8 1.96 -8.03 -16.08
C VAL A 8 2.24 -9.51 -15.84
N ARG A 9 3.46 -9.85 -15.43
CA ARG A 9 3.87 -11.22 -15.12
C ARG A 9 3.57 -11.54 -13.66
N LEU A 10 2.72 -12.54 -13.44
CA LEU A 10 2.34 -13.05 -12.13
C LEU A 10 3.06 -14.38 -11.90
N VAL A 11 3.58 -14.59 -10.69
CA VAL A 11 4.08 -15.90 -10.25
C VAL A 11 3.25 -16.34 -9.04
N GLY A 12 2.58 -17.48 -9.17
CA GLY A 12 1.76 -18.08 -8.11
C GLY A 12 2.58 -19.08 -7.29
N CYS A 13 2.59 -18.93 -5.96
CA CYS A 13 3.37 -19.77 -5.05
C CYS A 13 2.46 -20.32 -3.95
N ASP A 14 1.97 -21.53 -4.15
CA ASP A 14 1.21 -22.30 -3.16
C ASP A 14 1.82 -23.71 -3.09
N ASP A 15 2.20 -24.14 -1.89
CA ASP A 15 2.86 -25.42 -1.65
C ASP A 15 1.88 -26.60 -1.57
N ARG A 16 0.58 -26.34 -1.65
CA ARG A 16 -0.51 -27.33 -1.54
C ARG A 16 -1.43 -27.33 -2.74
N SER A 17 -1.84 -26.15 -3.21
CA SER A 17 -2.95 -25.98 -4.16
C SER A 17 -2.69 -24.85 -5.17
N PRO A 18 -1.62 -24.92 -5.99
CA PRO A 18 -1.32 -23.90 -7.01
C PRO A 18 -2.51 -23.61 -7.94
N ASP A 19 -3.30 -24.63 -8.26
CA ASP A 19 -4.51 -24.54 -9.10
C ASP A 19 -5.57 -23.59 -8.53
N LEU A 20 -5.62 -23.37 -7.21
CA LEU A 20 -6.57 -22.42 -6.61
C LEU A 20 -6.21 -20.97 -6.92
N ILE A 21 -4.91 -20.65 -6.93
CA ILE A 21 -4.44 -19.33 -7.36
C ILE A 21 -4.74 -19.15 -8.84
N GLU A 22 -4.40 -20.14 -9.67
CA GLU A 22 -4.65 -20.10 -11.10
C GLU A 22 -6.12 -19.86 -11.43
N LYS A 23 -7.00 -20.71 -10.89
CA LYS A 23 -8.45 -20.56 -11.07
C LYS A 23 -8.96 -19.21 -10.60
N SER A 24 -8.53 -18.74 -9.43
CA SER A 24 -9.02 -17.45 -8.91
C SER A 24 -8.55 -16.28 -9.76
N VAL A 25 -7.33 -16.31 -10.30
CA VAL A 25 -6.86 -15.28 -11.24
C VAL A 25 -7.58 -15.37 -12.58
N GLU A 26 -7.85 -16.57 -13.09
CA GLU A 26 -8.66 -16.79 -14.31
C GLU A 26 -10.07 -16.22 -14.18
N ASP A 27 -10.74 -16.50 -13.06
CA ASP A 27 -12.12 -16.06 -12.77
C ASP A 27 -12.25 -14.52 -12.76
N SER A 28 -11.16 -13.79 -12.55
CA SER A 28 -11.14 -12.32 -12.64
C SER A 28 -11.25 -11.78 -14.07
N GLY A 29 -10.97 -12.62 -15.08
CA GLY A 29 -10.90 -12.24 -16.49
C GLY A 29 -9.59 -11.53 -16.90
N VAL A 30 -8.64 -11.32 -15.98
CA VAL A 30 -7.39 -10.58 -16.28
C VAL A 30 -6.45 -11.34 -17.22
N LEU A 31 -6.46 -12.67 -17.17
CA LEU A 31 -5.67 -13.51 -18.10
C LEU A 31 -6.32 -13.54 -19.49
N ALA A 32 -7.65 -13.63 -19.54
CA ALA A 32 -8.41 -13.65 -20.79
C ALA A 32 -8.30 -12.32 -21.57
N SER A 33 -8.16 -11.19 -20.86
CA SER A 33 -7.93 -9.88 -21.49
C SER A 33 -6.50 -9.69 -22.01
N GLY A 34 -5.57 -10.58 -21.65
CA GLY A 34 -4.14 -10.46 -21.97
C GLY A 34 -3.40 -9.39 -21.16
N ALA A 35 -4.05 -8.78 -20.16
CA ALA A 35 -3.42 -7.77 -19.30
C ALA A 35 -2.37 -8.37 -18.36
N ALA A 36 -2.50 -9.66 -18.02
CA ALA A 36 -1.54 -10.39 -17.22
C ALA A 36 -1.27 -11.80 -17.75
N ARG A 37 -0.15 -12.37 -17.34
CA ARG A 37 0.22 -13.78 -17.56
C ARG A 37 0.62 -14.40 -16.23
N LEU A 38 0.04 -15.54 -15.89
CA LEU A 38 0.35 -16.29 -14.67
C LEU A 38 1.30 -17.46 -14.97
N ASP A 39 2.30 -17.65 -14.11
CA ASP A 39 3.18 -18.82 -14.02
C ASP A 39 3.04 -19.43 -12.61
N PRO A 40 2.11 -20.39 -12.41
CA PRO A 40 1.99 -21.07 -11.12
C PRO A 40 3.18 -22.02 -10.95
N LEU A 41 3.90 -21.91 -9.83
CA LEU A 41 5.02 -22.79 -9.53
C LEU A 41 4.51 -24.09 -8.91
N ALA A 42 4.87 -25.22 -9.51
CA ALA A 42 4.70 -26.53 -8.90
C ALA A 42 5.43 -26.58 -7.54
N PRO A 43 4.92 -27.30 -6.52
CA PRO A 43 5.48 -27.29 -5.16
C PRO A 43 6.98 -27.61 -5.10
N ASP A 44 7.46 -28.60 -5.87
CA ASP A 44 8.89 -28.94 -5.91
C ASP A 44 9.74 -27.82 -6.53
N VAL A 45 9.24 -27.16 -7.57
CA VAL A 45 9.92 -26.02 -8.19
C VAL A 45 9.96 -24.84 -7.22
N LEU A 46 8.85 -24.55 -6.54
CA LEU A 46 8.78 -23.52 -5.51
C LEU A 46 9.79 -23.80 -4.38
N LYS A 47 9.85 -25.04 -3.89
CA LYS A 47 10.82 -25.47 -2.87
C LYS A 47 12.26 -25.17 -3.30
N GLU A 48 12.62 -25.53 -4.53
CA GLU A 48 13.98 -25.31 -5.04
C GLU A 48 14.28 -23.82 -5.27
N GLN A 49 13.32 -23.02 -5.73
CA GLN A 49 13.49 -21.56 -5.83
C GLN A 49 13.72 -20.90 -4.47
N ILE A 50 12.97 -21.30 -3.44
CA ILE A 50 13.15 -20.79 -2.07
C ILE A 50 14.50 -21.23 -1.50
N LYS A 51 14.90 -22.49 -1.70
CA LYS A 51 16.21 -22.99 -1.27
C LYS A 51 17.35 -22.21 -1.94
N SER A 52 17.26 -21.97 -3.24
CA SER A 52 18.24 -21.17 -3.98
C SER A 52 18.33 -19.77 -3.40
N LEU A 53 17.20 -19.07 -3.26
CA LEU A 53 17.18 -17.70 -2.72
C LEU A 53 17.87 -17.63 -1.34
N PHE A 54 17.52 -18.50 -0.40
CA PHE A 54 18.16 -18.49 0.92
C PHE A 54 19.62 -18.95 0.90
N SER A 55 20.02 -19.80 -0.05
CA SER A 55 21.42 -20.15 -0.24
C SER A 55 22.21 -18.94 -0.73
N ASP A 56 21.69 -18.24 -1.73
CA ASP A 56 22.32 -17.09 -2.35
C ASP A 56 22.42 -15.91 -1.37
N VAL A 57 21.35 -15.63 -0.61
CA VAL A 57 21.36 -14.63 0.47
C VAL A 57 22.42 -14.97 1.52
N ARG A 58 22.45 -16.22 2.01
CA ARG A 58 23.44 -16.62 3.04
C ARG A 58 24.87 -16.51 2.53
N GLU A 59 25.11 -16.91 1.28
CA GLU A 59 26.46 -16.81 0.70
C GLU A 59 26.87 -15.36 0.49
N CYS A 60 25.96 -14.51 -0.01
CA CYS A 60 26.16 -13.07 -0.13
C CYS A 60 26.55 -12.41 1.19
N LEU A 61 25.79 -12.65 2.26
CA LEU A 61 26.05 -12.08 3.58
C LEU A 61 27.34 -12.64 4.19
N LYS A 62 27.58 -13.96 4.08
CA LYS A 62 28.80 -14.61 4.60
C LYS A 62 30.07 -14.16 3.88
N GLN A 63 30.01 -14.00 2.56
CA GLN A 63 31.14 -13.53 1.75
C GLN A 63 31.33 -12.01 1.82
N ARG A 64 30.41 -11.27 2.45
CA ARG A 64 30.38 -9.81 2.45
C ARG A 64 30.43 -9.24 1.04
N ARG A 65 29.58 -9.78 0.17
CA ARG A 65 29.51 -9.38 -1.23
C ARG A 65 28.06 -9.38 -1.71
N LEU A 66 27.52 -8.18 -1.91
CA LEU A 66 26.19 -7.98 -2.47
C LEU A 66 26.12 -8.49 -3.94
N PRO A 67 24.95 -8.96 -4.40
CA PRO A 67 24.77 -9.31 -5.81
C PRO A 67 25.02 -8.10 -6.71
N GLU A 68 25.61 -8.35 -7.89
CA GLU A 68 25.79 -7.32 -8.91
C GLU A 68 24.42 -6.75 -9.32
N GLY A 69 24.29 -5.41 -9.31
CA GLY A 69 23.01 -4.73 -9.54
C GLY A 69 21.99 -4.89 -8.40
N GLY A 70 22.38 -5.47 -7.27
CA GLY A 70 21.54 -5.60 -6.08
C GLY A 70 20.42 -6.64 -6.19
N ALA A 71 20.44 -7.57 -7.15
CA ALA A 71 19.43 -8.63 -7.27
C ALA A 71 20.00 -9.97 -7.76
N PHE A 72 19.46 -11.06 -7.22
CA PHE A 72 19.69 -12.42 -7.73
C PHE A 72 18.76 -12.72 -8.91
N GLN A 73 19.31 -13.42 -9.90
CA GLN A 73 18.54 -13.97 -11.00
C GLN A 73 17.78 -15.21 -10.52
N SER A 74 16.46 -15.08 -10.36
CA SER A 74 15.57 -16.18 -9.96
C SER A 74 14.24 -16.06 -10.68
N ARG A 75 13.46 -17.16 -10.74
CA ARG A 75 12.10 -17.09 -11.30
C ARG A 75 11.19 -16.20 -10.44
N LEU A 76 11.42 -16.18 -9.13
CA LEU A 76 10.74 -15.26 -8.21
C LEU A 76 10.99 -13.81 -8.64
N GLY A 77 12.26 -13.44 -8.87
CA GLY A 77 12.69 -12.11 -9.30
C GLY A 77 12.22 -11.67 -10.69
N GLN A 78 11.75 -12.60 -11.53
CA GLN A 78 11.20 -12.27 -12.85
C GLN A 78 9.72 -11.86 -12.80
N ALA A 79 9.05 -12.03 -11.66
CA ALA A 79 7.66 -11.63 -11.50
C ALA A 79 7.51 -10.11 -11.39
N ASP A 80 6.45 -9.56 -11.98
CA ASP A 80 5.99 -8.21 -11.66
C ASP A 80 5.13 -8.23 -10.39
N ILE A 81 4.38 -9.31 -10.16
CA ILE A 81 3.66 -9.56 -8.90
C ILE A 81 3.89 -11.00 -8.47
N LEU A 82 4.32 -11.18 -7.21
CA LEU A 82 4.45 -12.49 -6.58
C LEU A 82 3.26 -12.75 -5.65
N LEU A 83 2.51 -13.81 -5.91
CA LEU A 83 1.37 -14.25 -5.10
C LEU A 83 1.81 -15.40 -4.21
N LEU A 84 1.91 -15.18 -2.90
CA LEU A 84 2.43 -16.16 -1.94
C LEU A 84 1.31 -16.65 -1.02
N ASP A 85 1.01 -17.95 -0.99
CA ASP A 85 0.21 -18.50 0.11
C ASP A 85 0.95 -18.28 1.43
N TYR A 86 0.22 -17.81 2.44
CA TYR A 86 0.80 -17.48 3.74
C TYR A 86 1.43 -18.69 4.42
N GLY A 87 0.86 -19.89 4.24
CA GLY A 87 1.19 -21.10 4.98
C GLY A 87 2.07 -22.10 4.23
N LEU A 88 3.30 -21.71 3.88
CA LEU A 88 4.32 -22.53 3.21
C LEU A 88 4.91 -23.63 4.12
N THR A 89 4.07 -24.58 4.51
CA THR A 89 4.30 -25.58 5.56
C THR A 89 4.82 -26.93 5.06
N GLN A 90 4.76 -27.20 3.75
CA GLN A 90 5.21 -28.44 3.12
C GLN A 90 6.74 -28.49 2.91
N PHE A 91 7.48 -27.53 3.46
CA PHE A 91 8.94 -27.45 3.34
C PHE A 91 9.66 -27.68 4.68
N PRO A 92 9.67 -28.92 5.21
CA PRO A 92 10.29 -29.21 6.51
C PRO A 92 11.81 -28.98 6.52
N ASP A 93 12.47 -29.02 5.36
CA ASP A 93 13.92 -28.88 5.20
C ASP A 93 14.49 -27.55 5.73
N PHE A 94 13.65 -26.52 5.92
CA PHE A 94 14.09 -25.21 6.43
C PHE A 94 14.20 -25.17 7.96
N GLY A 95 13.74 -26.20 8.68
CA GLY A 95 13.82 -26.26 10.15
C GLY A 95 12.94 -25.24 10.88
N ILE A 96 12.27 -24.34 10.15
CA ILE A 96 11.31 -23.35 10.65
C ILE A 96 10.05 -23.39 9.81
N ARG A 97 8.92 -22.96 10.39
CA ARG A 97 7.68 -22.77 9.65
C ARG A 97 7.84 -21.53 8.75
N LEU A 98 8.04 -21.76 7.46
CA LEU A 98 8.11 -20.68 6.48
C LEU A 98 6.72 -20.06 6.28
N THR A 99 6.68 -18.73 6.14
CA THR A 99 5.47 -17.98 5.84
C THR A 99 5.73 -16.99 4.71
N ALA A 100 4.66 -16.56 4.03
CA ALA A 100 4.76 -15.52 3.00
C ALA A 100 5.44 -14.24 3.51
N GLU A 101 5.16 -13.82 4.75
CA GLU A 101 5.74 -12.60 5.33
C GLU A 101 7.25 -12.71 5.51
N HIS A 102 7.74 -13.88 5.93
CA HIS A 102 9.16 -14.13 6.06
C HIS A 102 9.85 -14.06 4.69
N LEU A 103 9.26 -14.67 3.66
CA LEU A 103 9.80 -14.68 2.29
C LEU A 103 9.74 -13.30 1.62
N ALA A 104 8.67 -12.53 1.84
CA ALA A 104 8.45 -11.22 1.21
C ALA A 104 9.60 -10.25 1.46
N GLY A 105 10.19 -10.26 2.67
CA GLY A 105 11.34 -9.42 3.00
C GLY A 105 12.56 -9.71 2.13
N TYR A 106 12.93 -10.99 2.00
CA TYR A 106 14.10 -11.39 1.21
C TYR A 106 13.88 -11.26 -0.29
N VAL A 107 12.68 -11.61 -0.78
CA VAL A 107 12.32 -11.40 -2.19
C VAL A 107 12.46 -9.92 -2.55
N ARG A 108 11.93 -9.03 -1.70
CA ARG A 108 12.00 -7.59 -1.95
C ARG A 108 13.43 -7.06 -1.92
N ALA A 109 14.22 -7.50 -0.94
CA ALA A 109 15.59 -7.03 -0.80
C ALA A 109 16.47 -7.52 -1.96
N PHE A 110 16.39 -8.81 -2.29
CA PHE A 110 17.39 -9.49 -3.11
C PHE A 110 16.90 -9.95 -4.49
N THR A 111 15.72 -9.53 -4.94
CA THR A 111 15.23 -9.84 -6.28
C THR A 111 14.61 -8.60 -6.94
N ASP A 112 14.32 -8.68 -8.23
CA ASP A 112 13.68 -7.59 -8.99
C ASP A 112 12.15 -7.56 -8.88
N THR A 113 11.54 -8.45 -8.09
CA THR A 113 10.08 -8.46 -7.87
C THR A 113 9.64 -7.17 -7.18
N PRO A 114 8.81 -6.33 -7.83
CA PRO A 114 8.40 -5.08 -7.22
C PRO A 114 7.26 -5.28 -6.20
N TYR A 115 6.29 -6.16 -6.48
CA TYR A 115 5.08 -6.28 -5.65
C TYR A 115 4.86 -7.70 -5.15
N VAL A 116 4.60 -7.86 -3.86
CA VAL A 116 4.39 -9.13 -3.17
C VAL A 116 3.05 -9.12 -2.46
N VAL A 117 2.19 -10.08 -2.79
CA VAL A 117 0.88 -10.27 -2.19
C VAL A 117 0.89 -11.54 -1.34
N SER A 118 0.54 -11.40 -0.07
CA SER A 118 0.38 -12.50 0.88
C SER A 118 -1.08 -12.97 0.88
N LEU A 119 -1.31 -14.23 0.54
CA LEU A 119 -2.64 -14.83 0.46
C LEU A 119 -2.94 -15.60 1.75
N ASN A 120 -4.17 -15.52 2.23
CA ASN A 120 -4.70 -16.31 3.33
C ASN A 120 -4.01 -16.09 4.69
N LYS A 121 -3.36 -14.93 4.91
CA LYS A 121 -2.88 -14.53 6.24
C LYS A 121 -4.03 -14.47 7.26
N LEU A 122 -5.18 -13.92 6.85
CA LEU A 122 -6.40 -13.81 7.66
C LEU A 122 -7.56 -14.57 7.00
N LYS A 123 -7.55 -15.90 7.12
CA LYS A 123 -8.51 -16.80 6.43
C LYS A 123 -9.99 -16.49 6.69
N ASN A 124 -10.30 -15.88 7.83
CA ASN A 124 -11.68 -15.64 8.27
C ASN A 124 -12.15 -14.19 8.09
N VAL A 125 -11.36 -13.32 7.46
CA VAL A 125 -11.68 -11.89 7.32
C VAL A 125 -11.49 -11.46 5.88
N ASP A 126 -12.55 -10.94 5.27
CA ASP A 126 -12.53 -10.42 3.90
C ASP A 126 -12.33 -8.91 3.87
N PHE A 127 -12.93 -8.20 4.82
CA PHE A 127 -12.85 -6.75 4.95
C PHE A 127 -12.42 -6.32 6.34
N ASP A 128 -11.41 -5.47 6.41
CA ASP A 128 -10.94 -4.86 7.65
C ASP A 128 -10.10 -3.60 7.39
N LEU A 129 -10.46 -2.51 8.03
CA LEU A 129 -9.71 -1.25 7.97
C LEU A 129 -8.55 -1.19 8.97
N LYS A 130 -8.35 -2.21 9.80
CA LYS A 130 -7.20 -2.35 10.68
C LYS A 130 -6.12 -3.21 10.05
N TYR A 131 -6.37 -4.51 9.89
CA TYR A 131 -5.34 -5.46 9.50
C TYR A 131 -5.08 -5.49 7.98
N LEU A 132 -6.08 -5.20 7.14
CA LEU A 132 -5.91 -5.21 5.67
C LEU A 132 -5.44 -3.87 5.10
N LEU A 133 -5.78 -2.75 5.76
CA LEU A 133 -5.05 -1.48 5.57
C LEU A 133 -3.59 -1.60 6.03
N GLY A 134 -3.34 -2.44 7.04
CA GLY A 134 -2.00 -2.86 7.35
C GLY A 134 -1.75 -3.22 8.82
N ASP A 135 -1.55 -4.50 9.09
CA ASP A 135 -0.94 -4.94 10.34
C ASP A 135 0.56 -4.54 10.40
N PHE A 136 1.06 -4.23 11.60
CA PHE A 136 2.48 -3.96 11.81
C PHE A 136 3.35 -5.15 11.43
N ASP A 137 2.82 -6.38 11.57
CA ASP A 137 3.54 -7.62 11.28
C ASP A 137 3.49 -8.03 9.79
N THR A 138 2.78 -7.31 8.92
CA THR A 138 2.74 -7.62 7.48
C THR A 138 3.97 -7.06 6.77
N ARG A 139 4.80 -7.92 6.21
CA ARG A 139 5.94 -7.59 5.35
C ARG A 139 5.56 -7.55 3.87
N ALA A 140 4.53 -8.26 3.46
CA ALA A 140 3.98 -8.15 2.11
C ALA A 140 3.36 -6.77 1.84
N ASP A 141 3.23 -6.41 0.56
CA ASP A 141 2.66 -5.12 0.15
C ASP A 141 1.14 -5.09 0.34
N LEU A 142 0.52 -6.26 0.15
CA LEU A 142 -0.92 -6.47 0.30
C LEU A 142 -1.18 -7.86 0.89
N ALA A 143 -2.19 -7.95 1.77
CA ALA A 143 -2.70 -9.21 2.27
C ALA A 143 -4.14 -9.43 1.78
N LEU A 144 -4.44 -10.60 1.22
CA LEU A 144 -5.74 -10.96 0.66
C LEU A 144 -6.12 -12.39 1.02
N LYS A 145 -7.34 -12.81 0.70
CA LYS A 145 -7.64 -14.23 0.50
C LYS A 145 -7.44 -14.62 -0.96
N THR A 146 -7.18 -15.89 -1.23
CA THR A 146 -7.07 -16.39 -2.61
C THR A 146 -8.33 -16.08 -3.42
N GLU A 147 -9.51 -16.19 -2.82
CA GLU A 147 -10.80 -15.91 -3.49
C GLU A 147 -10.95 -14.44 -3.90
N HIS A 148 -10.24 -13.51 -3.26
CA HIS A 148 -10.27 -12.09 -3.67
C HIS A 148 -9.60 -11.87 -5.02
N LEU A 149 -8.71 -12.79 -5.45
CA LEU A 149 -8.08 -12.71 -6.77
C LEU A 149 -9.11 -12.83 -7.89
N ALA A 150 -10.28 -13.42 -7.66
CA ALA A 150 -11.38 -13.50 -8.64
C ALA A 150 -12.11 -12.17 -8.85
N VAL A 151 -11.86 -11.17 -8.01
CA VAL A 151 -12.56 -9.88 -8.11
C VAL A 151 -11.84 -8.98 -9.11
N SER A 152 -12.46 -8.71 -10.26
CA SER A 152 -11.89 -7.86 -11.32
C SER A 152 -11.53 -6.44 -10.87
N GLY A 153 -12.26 -5.90 -9.89
CA GLY A 153 -12.00 -4.59 -9.29
C GLY A 153 -10.66 -4.49 -8.56
N LEU A 154 -10.12 -5.61 -8.03
CA LEU A 154 -8.78 -5.66 -7.45
C LEU A 154 -7.69 -5.41 -8.50
N TRP A 155 -7.89 -5.90 -9.72
CA TRP A 155 -6.89 -5.79 -10.79
C TRP A 155 -6.94 -4.46 -11.50
N THR A 156 -8.16 -4.00 -11.82
CA THR A 156 -8.40 -2.86 -12.71
C THR A 156 -8.79 -1.59 -11.97
N GLY A 157 -9.25 -1.70 -10.72
CA GLY A 157 -9.88 -0.62 -9.96
C GLY A 157 -11.27 -0.24 -10.48
N VAL A 158 -11.82 -0.96 -11.47
CA VAL A 158 -13.16 -0.72 -12.01
C VAL A 158 -14.19 -1.40 -11.10
N VAL A 159 -15.19 -0.63 -10.66
CA VAL A 159 -16.15 -1.04 -9.64
C VAL A 159 -17.49 -1.41 -10.26
N GLY A 160 -17.83 -2.71 -10.25
CA GLY A 160 -19.14 -3.23 -10.63
C GLY A 160 -20.24 -2.94 -9.60
N GLU A 161 -21.51 -3.07 -9.98
CA GLU A 161 -22.65 -2.82 -9.08
C GLU A 161 -22.83 -3.91 -8.03
N GLY A 162 -22.90 -3.50 -6.75
CA GLY A 162 -22.99 -4.42 -5.62
C GLY A 162 -21.75 -5.32 -5.46
N VAL A 163 -20.66 -5.04 -6.18
CA VAL A 163 -19.45 -5.86 -6.16
C VAL A 163 -18.56 -5.39 -5.01
N PHE A 164 -18.13 -6.35 -4.19
CA PHE A 164 -17.12 -6.13 -3.17
C PHE A 164 -15.82 -5.64 -3.80
N CYS A 165 -15.45 -4.40 -3.51
CA CYS A 165 -14.23 -3.77 -3.97
C CYS A 165 -13.76 -2.75 -2.91
N PRO A 166 -13.10 -3.22 -1.85
CA PRO A 166 -12.61 -2.36 -0.76
C PRO A 166 -11.83 -1.15 -1.27
N TRP A 167 -12.10 0.04 -0.75
CA TRP A 167 -11.49 1.31 -1.19
C TRP A 167 -9.96 1.28 -1.17
N TYR A 168 -9.39 0.62 -0.15
CA TYR A 168 -7.95 0.56 0.07
C TYR A 168 -7.22 -0.43 -0.82
N TRP A 169 -7.94 -1.23 -1.63
CA TRP A 169 -7.28 -2.11 -2.59
C TRP A 169 -6.53 -1.28 -3.64
N PRO A 170 -5.27 -1.62 -3.94
CA PRO A 170 -4.59 -1.03 -5.07
C PRO A 170 -5.20 -1.57 -6.38
N LYS A 171 -4.88 -0.94 -7.50
CA LYS A 171 -4.97 -1.56 -8.82
C LYS A 171 -3.75 -2.44 -9.03
N LEU A 172 -3.91 -3.76 -8.93
CA LEU A 172 -2.77 -4.65 -9.04
C LEU A 172 -2.02 -4.52 -10.37
N LEU A 173 -2.71 -4.21 -11.48
CA LEU A 173 -2.03 -4.02 -12.77
C LEU A 173 -1.08 -2.82 -12.81
N ASP A 174 -1.36 -1.78 -12.01
CA ASP A 174 -0.55 -0.55 -11.97
C ASP A 174 0.53 -0.62 -10.85
N ALA A 175 0.34 -1.49 -9.86
CA ALA A 175 1.18 -1.56 -8.66
C ALA A 175 2.67 -1.83 -8.95
N PRO A 176 3.07 -2.72 -9.88
CA PRO A 176 4.48 -2.92 -10.22
C PRO A 176 5.18 -1.67 -10.75
N ALA A 177 4.52 -0.94 -11.65
CA ALA A 177 5.06 0.29 -12.24
C ALA A 177 5.20 1.39 -11.17
N ARG A 178 4.16 1.53 -10.33
CA ARG A 178 4.16 2.47 -9.22
C ARG A 178 5.28 2.18 -8.23
N ARG A 179 5.46 0.91 -7.83
CA ARG A 179 6.58 0.51 -6.95
C ARG A 179 7.94 0.84 -7.57
N ARG A 180 8.17 0.53 -8.85
CA ARG A 180 9.45 0.85 -9.51
C ARG A 180 9.74 2.34 -9.47
N ALA A 181 8.72 3.19 -9.67
CA ALA A 181 8.87 4.63 -9.55
C ALA A 181 9.27 5.05 -8.12
N GLN A 182 8.63 4.48 -7.09
CA GLN A 182 9.02 4.74 -5.69
C GLN A 182 10.46 4.29 -5.41
N VAL A 183 10.85 3.09 -5.83
CA VAL A 183 12.22 2.57 -5.66
C VAL A 183 13.23 3.49 -6.34
N GLN A 184 12.93 3.98 -7.54
CA GLN A 184 13.82 4.91 -8.23
C GLN A 184 13.98 6.22 -7.45
N ILE A 185 12.88 6.80 -6.96
CA ILE A 185 12.90 8.03 -6.15
C ILE A 185 13.77 7.82 -4.90
N VAL A 186 13.55 6.72 -4.17
CA VAL A 186 14.33 6.43 -2.94
C VAL A 186 15.81 6.23 -3.28
N LYS A 187 16.13 5.49 -4.34
CA LYS A 187 17.51 5.22 -4.76
C LYS A 187 18.25 6.52 -5.07
N GLU A 188 17.63 7.41 -5.84
CA GLU A 188 18.19 8.70 -6.25
C GLU A 188 18.32 9.69 -5.09
N ARG A 189 17.40 9.64 -4.13
CA ARG A 189 17.25 10.65 -3.07
C ARG A 189 17.52 10.12 -1.67
N MET A 190 18.35 9.08 -1.55
CA MET A 190 18.56 8.32 -0.30
C MET A 190 18.86 9.19 0.93
N ASN A 191 19.62 10.26 0.73
CA ASN A 191 20.08 11.18 1.79
C ASN A 191 19.20 12.44 1.92
N GLU A 192 18.09 12.53 1.18
CA GLU A 192 17.12 13.63 1.30
C GLU A 192 16.06 13.32 2.35
N SER A 193 15.46 14.36 2.93
CA SER A 193 14.32 14.25 3.85
C SER A 193 13.13 13.57 3.18
N ILE A 194 12.59 12.52 3.81
CA ILE A 194 11.43 11.78 3.33
C ILE A 194 10.26 12.75 3.11
N LEU A 195 9.91 13.55 4.13
CA LEU A 195 8.76 14.45 4.07
C LEU A 195 8.89 15.50 2.98
N SER A 196 10.11 16.03 2.77
CA SER A 196 10.38 16.97 1.68
C SER A 196 10.28 16.30 0.32
N THR A 197 10.88 15.11 0.15
CA THR A 197 10.88 14.40 -1.13
C THR A 197 9.48 13.97 -1.57
N ILE A 198 8.62 13.60 -0.63
CA ILE A 198 7.21 13.30 -0.93
C ILE A 198 6.34 14.54 -1.13
N GLY A 199 6.90 15.75 -0.97
CA GLY A 199 6.17 17.00 -1.13
C GLY A 199 5.15 17.26 -0.02
N MET A 200 5.39 16.79 1.21
CA MET A 200 4.54 17.13 2.35
C MET A 200 4.78 18.59 2.77
N PRO A 201 3.75 19.45 2.76
CA PRO A 201 3.89 20.84 3.18
C PRO A 201 4.31 20.95 4.65
N ALA A 202 5.14 21.95 4.98
CA ALA A 202 5.64 22.13 6.35
C ALA A 202 4.50 22.33 7.38
N SER A 203 3.41 23.00 6.97
CA SER A 203 2.20 23.19 7.78
C SER A 203 1.47 21.88 8.08
N CYS A 204 1.58 20.88 7.20
CA CYS A 204 0.91 19.59 7.32
C CYS A 204 1.63 18.63 8.30
N VAL A 205 2.92 18.85 8.58
CA VAL A 205 3.71 17.97 9.48
C VAL A 205 3.14 17.93 10.89
N SER A 206 2.55 19.03 11.38
CA SER A 206 1.93 19.08 12.72
C SER A 206 0.65 18.24 12.84
N PHE A 207 0.07 17.81 11.72
CA PHE A 207 -1.12 16.96 11.67
C PHE A 207 -0.79 15.47 11.67
N LEU A 208 0.49 15.09 11.52
CA LEU A 208 0.91 13.70 11.64
C LEU A 208 0.54 13.13 13.02
N SER A 209 -0.01 11.92 13.02
CA SER A 209 -0.27 11.20 14.27
C SER A 209 1.06 10.83 14.94
N ARG A 210 1.05 10.59 16.26
CA ARG A 210 2.24 10.10 16.96
C ARG A 210 2.74 8.78 16.37
N GLN A 211 1.82 7.93 15.93
CA GLN A 211 2.13 6.67 15.26
C GLN A 211 2.82 6.91 13.91
N ALA A 212 2.33 7.87 13.10
CA ALA A 212 2.95 8.23 11.83
C ALA A 212 4.38 8.76 12.02
N ILE A 213 4.60 9.59 13.05
CA ILE A 213 5.93 10.10 13.41
C ILE A 213 6.85 8.97 13.89
N ALA A 214 6.35 8.11 14.79
CA ALA A 214 7.11 6.98 15.32
C ALA A 214 7.47 5.96 14.23
N PHE A 215 6.67 5.82 13.18
CA PHE A 215 7.03 4.95 12.06
C PHE A 215 8.29 5.43 11.34
N LEU A 216 8.39 6.74 11.08
CA LEU A 216 9.54 7.32 10.39
C LEU A 216 10.77 7.38 11.30
N SER A 217 10.57 7.56 12.61
CA SER A 217 11.62 7.65 13.62
C SER A 217 11.29 6.79 14.85
N PRO A 218 11.48 5.46 14.78
CA PRO A 218 11.02 4.52 15.81
C PRO A 218 11.76 4.62 17.13
N PHE A 219 12.98 5.18 17.15
CA PHE A 219 13.75 5.36 18.38
C PHE A 219 13.31 6.56 19.23
N GLY A 220 12.28 7.28 18.80
CA GLY A 220 11.96 8.56 19.43
C GLY A 220 13.23 9.42 19.45
N GLN A 221 13.38 10.23 20.48
CA GLN A 221 14.46 11.21 20.55
C GLN A 221 15.90 10.65 20.67
N GLU A 222 16.15 9.35 20.68
CA GLU A 222 17.49 8.79 20.86
C GLU A 222 17.90 7.95 19.65
N ALA A 223 18.32 8.60 18.55
CA ALA A 223 18.93 7.89 17.42
C ALA A 223 20.20 7.14 17.86
N PRO A 224 20.62 6.07 17.15
CA PRO A 224 21.88 5.35 17.42
C PRO A 224 23.12 6.26 17.45
N THR A 225 23.04 7.41 16.78
CA THR A 225 24.08 8.45 16.74
C THR A 225 24.02 9.47 17.89
N GLY A 226 23.14 9.28 18.88
CA GLY A 226 23.11 10.06 20.12
C GLY A 226 22.36 11.39 20.06
N GLY A 227 21.38 11.55 19.16
CA GLY A 227 20.59 12.77 19.05
C GLY A 227 19.16 12.56 18.59
N THR A 228 18.29 13.51 18.93
CA THR A 228 16.89 13.55 18.49
C THR A 228 16.85 14.22 17.12
N LYS A 229 16.62 13.47 16.05
CA LYS A 229 16.43 14.06 14.71
C LYS A 229 14.97 14.52 14.56
N ASP A 230 14.72 15.74 14.10
CA ASP A 230 13.35 16.18 13.77
C ASP A 230 12.82 15.29 12.63
N VAL A 231 11.53 14.92 12.68
CA VAL A 231 10.90 14.08 11.63
C VAL A 231 11.03 14.71 10.24
N ARG A 232 11.15 16.04 10.15
CA ARG A 232 11.39 16.80 8.92
C ARG A 232 12.79 16.57 8.33
N GLU A 233 13.73 16.10 9.12
CA GLU A 233 15.12 15.87 8.70
C GLU A 233 15.41 14.38 8.48
N VAL A 234 14.50 13.48 8.86
CA VAL A 234 14.65 12.02 8.64
C VAL A 234 14.73 11.72 7.15
N THR A 235 15.81 11.09 6.76
CA THR A 235 16.09 10.66 5.38
C THR A 235 15.65 9.23 5.12
N PHE A 236 15.64 8.81 3.86
CA PHE A 236 15.38 7.41 3.52
C PHE A 236 16.44 6.46 4.11
N TRP A 237 17.69 6.92 4.16
CA TRP A 237 18.79 6.20 4.82
C TRP A 237 18.56 6.04 6.32
N ASP A 238 18.20 7.11 7.03
CA ASP A 238 17.89 7.04 8.47
C ASP A 238 16.75 6.05 8.76
N HIS A 239 15.73 6.04 7.89
CA HIS A 239 14.63 5.09 8.01
C HIS A 239 15.10 3.64 7.79
N PHE A 240 15.99 3.38 6.84
CA PHE A 240 16.56 2.04 6.68
C PHE A 240 17.37 1.59 7.91
N LEU A 241 18.15 2.48 8.51
CA LEU A 241 18.94 2.13 9.68
C LEU A 241 18.10 1.87 10.95
N SER A 242 16.89 2.44 11.01
CA SER A 242 16.05 2.42 12.21
C SER A 242 14.84 1.50 12.14
N SER A 243 14.35 1.19 10.94
CA SER A 243 13.23 0.29 10.72
C SER A 243 13.69 -1.17 10.72
N ASN A 244 12.83 -2.06 11.22
CA ASN A 244 13.02 -3.51 11.18
C ASN A 244 11.80 -4.26 10.64
N ARG A 245 10.93 -3.55 9.91
CA ARG A 245 9.65 -4.05 9.44
C ARG A 245 9.83 -5.17 8.41
N THR A 246 10.49 -4.88 7.29
CA THR A 246 10.63 -5.78 6.14
C THR A 246 11.70 -6.84 6.36
N LEU A 247 12.84 -6.46 6.92
CA LEU A 247 13.98 -7.33 7.22
C LEU A 247 14.29 -7.27 8.71
N PRO A 248 14.67 -8.41 9.33
CA PRO A 248 15.21 -8.44 10.69
C PRO A 248 16.42 -7.52 10.85
N ASP A 249 16.61 -7.00 12.07
CA ASP A 249 17.74 -6.12 12.42
C ASP A 249 19.10 -6.75 12.10
N ASP A 250 19.27 -8.03 12.40
CA ASP A 250 20.53 -8.73 12.17
C ASP A 250 20.85 -8.83 10.67
N ASP A 251 19.86 -9.11 9.82
CA ASP A 251 20.08 -9.16 8.36
C ASP A 251 20.41 -7.79 7.78
N ARG A 252 19.78 -6.71 8.29
CA ARG A 252 20.14 -5.34 7.88
C ARG A 252 21.58 -5.00 8.25
N ARG A 253 22.02 -5.39 9.46
CA ARG A 253 23.43 -5.21 9.88
C ARG A 253 24.40 -6.00 9.03
N GLU A 254 24.04 -7.22 8.62
CA GLU A 254 24.87 -8.03 7.73
C GLU A 254 24.93 -7.46 6.30
N ILE A 255 23.83 -6.90 5.78
CA ILE A 255 23.85 -6.11 4.53
C ILE A 255 24.79 -4.90 4.69
N LEU A 256 24.67 -4.23 5.85
CA LEU A 256 25.58 -3.25 6.45
C LEU A 256 27.07 -3.55 6.19
N ALA A 257 27.48 -4.61 6.87
CA ALA A 257 28.84 -5.12 6.89
C ALA A 257 29.28 -5.65 5.51
N SER A 258 28.36 -6.15 4.70
CA SER A 258 28.65 -6.64 3.34
C SER A 258 29.05 -5.53 2.37
N ALA A 259 28.65 -4.28 2.65
CA ALA A 259 29.02 -3.11 1.88
C ALA A 259 30.09 -2.23 2.58
N ASP A 260 30.74 -2.76 3.63
CA ASP A 260 31.75 -2.05 4.45
C ASP A 260 31.23 -0.71 5.02
N VAL A 261 29.95 -0.68 5.42
CA VAL A 261 29.29 0.53 5.93
C VAL A 261 29.12 0.44 7.44
N ASP A 262 29.57 1.48 8.14
CA ASP A 262 29.29 1.65 9.56
C ASP A 262 27.82 1.99 9.78
N VAL A 263 27.18 1.34 10.77
CA VAL A 263 25.81 1.67 11.21
C VAL A 263 25.68 3.10 11.74
N ALA A 264 26.80 3.74 12.11
CA ALA A 264 26.86 5.15 12.49
C ALA A 264 26.99 6.11 11.29
N ALA A 265 27.04 5.61 10.05
CA ALA A 265 27.15 6.45 8.86
C ALA A 265 25.92 7.35 8.72
N THR A 266 26.16 8.66 8.61
CA THR A 266 25.12 9.68 8.47
C THR A 266 24.56 9.80 7.05
N GLU A 267 25.24 9.20 6.07
CA GLU A 267 24.85 9.20 4.66
C GLU A 267 25.03 7.80 4.07
N CYS A 268 24.13 7.43 3.16
CA CYS A 268 24.26 6.20 2.39
C CYS A 268 25.44 6.31 1.41
N PRO A 269 26.35 5.32 1.39
CA PRO A 269 27.44 5.26 0.42
C PRO A 269 26.96 5.14 -1.02
N ASP A 270 27.82 5.51 -1.96
CA ASP A 270 27.57 5.40 -3.40
C ASP A 270 27.86 3.98 -3.94
N ASP A 271 27.34 2.96 -3.25
CA ASP A 271 27.34 1.57 -3.72
C ASP A 271 25.99 1.26 -4.37
N ASP A 272 26.00 0.97 -5.67
CA ASP A 272 24.76 0.79 -6.45
C ASP A 272 23.93 -0.41 -5.97
N ALA A 273 24.59 -1.51 -5.57
CA ALA A 273 23.92 -2.72 -5.11
C ALA A 273 23.24 -2.48 -3.76
N LEU A 274 23.95 -1.86 -2.81
CA LEU A 274 23.41 -1.46 -1.51
C LEU A 274 22.24 -0.48 -1.70
N ARG A 275 22.42 0.59 -2.47
CA ARG A 275 21.38 1.60 -2.71
C ARG A 275 20.14 0.97 -3.34
N THR A 276 20.30 -0.01 -4.21
CA THR A 276 19.18 -0.75 -4.81
C THR A 276 18.42 -1.58 -3.78
N ILE A 277 19.13 -2.37 -2.96
CA ILE A 277 18.50 -3.20 -1.90
C ILE A 277 17.75 -2.30 -0.90
N VAL A 278 18.41 -1.25 -0.41
CA VAL A 278 17.84 -0.29 0.54
C VAL A 278 16.61 0.39 -0.06
N ALA A 279 16.69 0.84 -1.31
CA ALA A 279 15.58 1.52 -1.96
C ALA A 279 14.34 0.62 -2.12
N ARG A 280 14.51 -0.66 -2.47
CA ARG A 280 13.39 -1.62 -2.54
C ARG A 280 12.73 -1.80 -1.18
N VAL A 281 13.53 -1.99 -0.13
CA VAL A 281 13.03 -2.15 1.24
C VAL A 281 12.29 -0.90 1.71
N VAL A 282 12.93 0.26 1.66
CA VAL A 282 12.37 1.52 2.17
C VAL A 282 11.13 1.96 1.39
N ALA A 283 11.11 1.79 0.06
CA ALA A 283 9.91 2.11 -0.72
C ALA A 283 8.68 1.33 -0.24
N ALA A 284 8.83 0.04 0.08
CA ALA A 284 7.72 -0.76 0.58
C ALA A 284 7.25 -0.37 1.97
N GLU A 285 8.18 -0.03 2.85
CA GLU A 285 7.85 0.44 4.20
C GLU A 285 7.12 1.78 4.15
N LEU A 286 7.55 2.67 3.27
CA LEU A 286 6.91 3.98 3.10
C LEU A 286 5.54 3.90 2.41
N GLU A 287 5.34 3.07 1.37
CA GLU A 287 3.98 2.89 0.80
C GLU A 287 3.02 2.36 1.87
N PHE A 288 3.47 1.43 2.71
CA PHE A 288 2.68 0.94 3.83
C PHE A 288 2.32 2.06 4.81
N TRP A 289 3.29 2.86 5.24
CA TRP A 289 3.07 4.01 6.13
C TRP A 289 2.11 5.02 5.53
N PHE A 290 2.27 5.36 4.25
CA PHE A 290 1.37 6.25 3.54
C PHE A 290 -0.06 5.74 3.57
N ARG A 291 -0.27 4.50 3.16
CA ARG A 291 -1.61 3.91 3.07
C ARG A 291 -2.28 3.84 4.43
N ARG A 292 -1.56 3.44 5.48
CA ARG A 292 -2.14 3.21 6.81
C ARG A 292 -2.24 4.46 7.66
N ASP A 293 -1.16 5.25 7.76
CA ASP A 293 -1.01 6.31 8.77
C ASP A 293 -1.24 7.71 8.20
N VAL A 294 -1.12 7.90 6.88
CA VAL A 294 -1.28 9.21 6.21
C VAL A 294 -2.63 9.32 5.51
N LEU A 295 -2.92 8.39 4.60
CA LEU A 295 -4.16 8.36 3.80
C LEU A 295 -5.29 7.65 4.54
N GLY A 296 -5.03 6.50 5.17
CA GLY A 296 -6.03 5.68 5.86
C GLY A 296 -6.98 6.47 6.78
N PRO A 297 -6.48 7.35 7.68
CA PRO A 297 -7.35 8.14 8.56
C PRO A 297 -8.14 9.23 7.82
N GLN A 298 -7.75 9.59 6.59
CA GLN A 298 -8.38 10.65 5.78
C GLN A 298 -8.41 12.01 6.51
N GLN A 299 -7.39 12.27 7.35
CA GLN A 299 -7.26 13.49 8.16
C GLN A 299 -6.16 14.43 7.68
N LEU A 300 -5.06 13.86 7.18
CA LEU A 300 -3.92 14.61 6.68
C LEU A 300 -3.98 14.64 5.15
N LEU A 301 -4.04 13.46 4.55
CA LEU A 301 -4.25 13.28 3.12
C LEU A 301 -5.64 12.68 2.92
N ILE A 302 -6.41 13.21 1.99
CA ILE A 302 -7.79 12.78 1.71
C ILE A 302 -7.98 12.48 0.21
N ASP A 303 -8.66 11.39 -0.13
CA ASP A 303 -9.01 11.07 -1.52
C ASP A 303 -10.32 11.76 -1.96
N PRO A 304 -10.63 11.84 -3.28
CA PRO A 304 -11.81 12.55 -3.76
C PRO A 304 -13.15 12.04 -3.20
N PRO A 305 -13.43 10.71 -3.13
CA PRO A 305 -14.65 10.22 -2.51
C PRO A 305 -14.80 10.66 -1.05
N HIS A 306 -13.75 10.56 -0.25
CA HIS A 306 -13.81 10.97 1.15
C HIS A 306 -13.95 12.48 1.30
N LEU A 307 -13.29 13.26 0.41
CA LEU A 307 -13.44 14.70 0.37
C LEU A 307 -14.88 15.10 0.02
N GLN A 308 -15.48 14.47 -1.00
CA GLN A 308 -16.88 14.65 -1.37
C GLN A 308 -17.81 14.33 -0.19
N ALA A 309 -17.56 13.23 0.52
CA ALA A 309 -18.33 12.85 1.71
C ALA A 309 -18.19 13.87 2.86
N ARG A 310 -17.01 14.47 3.02
CA ARG A 310 -16.71 15.46 4.07
C ARG A 310 -17.33 16.82 3.76
N LEU A 311 -17.16 17.30 2.53
CA LEU A 311 -17.68 18.58 2.09
C LEU A 311 -19.20 18.58 1.93
N ARG A 312 -19.77 17.41 1.62
CA ARG A 312 -21.18 17.21 1.24
C ARG A 312 -21.66 18.22 0.19
N VAL A 313 -20.78 18.64 -0.72
CA VAL A 313 -21.16 19.60 -1.77
C VAL A 313 -22.07 18.88 -2.75
N ALA A 314 -23.32 19.33 -2.82
CA ALA A 314 -24.19 19.00 -3.94
C ALA A 314 -23.51 19.41 -5.24
N ARG A 315 -23.57 18.60 -6.30
CA ARG A 315 -22.97 18.94 -7.62
C ARG A 315 -23.59 20.18 -8.30
N GLY A 316 -24.48 20.90 -7.62
CA GLY A 316 -25.09 22.16 -8.05
C GLY A 316 -26.09 22.03 -9.22
N ASP A 317 -26.09 20.90 -9.93
CA ASP A 317 -26.85 20.65 -11.15
C ASP A 317 -28.22 19.97 -10.92
N GLY A 318 -28.60 19.75 -9.67
CA GLY A 318 -29.84 19.05 -9.29
C GLY A 318 -29.83 17.55 -9.57
N ARG A 319 -28.67 16.95 -9.87
CA ARG A 319 -28.51 15.51 -10.14
C ARG A 319 -27.75 14.79 -9.02
N ASP A 320 -28.01 15.13 -7.77
CA ASP A 320 -27.39 14.47 -6.60
C ASP A 320 -27.93 13.07 -6.35
N THR A 321 -27.60 12.15 -7.25
CA THR A 321 -27.85 10.72 -7.07
C THR A 321 -26.63 10.04 -6.47
N ALA A 322 -26.87 8.93 -5.77
CA ALA A 322 -25.83 8.03 -5.25
C ALA A 322 -24.81 7.62 -6.34
N GLU A 323 -25.29 7.38 -7.57
CA GLU A 323 -24.43 7.01 -8.70
C GLU A 323 -23.52 8.17 -9.13
N ASN A 324 -24.06 9.38 -9.26
CA ASN A 324 -23.26 10.56 -9.61
C ASN A 324 -22.19 10.90 -8.57
N TRP A 325 -22.48 10.66 -7.28
CA TRP A 325 -21.48 10.81 -6.22
C TRP A 325 -20.41 9.71 -6.30
N SER A 326 -20.82 8.48 -6.65
CA SER A 326 -19.92 7.34 -6.82
C SER A 326 -18.96 7.50 -8.00
N ASP A 327 -19.22 8.40 -8.94
CA ASP A 327 -18.27 8.76 -9.99
C ASP A 327 -16.93 9.25 -9.43
N THR A 328 -16.92 9.85 -8.22
CA THR A 328 -15.68 10.36 -7.60
C THR A 328 -14.68 9.25 -7.31
N ALA A 329 -15.14 8.02 -7.09
CA ALA A 329 -14.29 6.85 -6.90
C ALA A 329 -13.79 6.24 -8.23
N ARG A 330 -14.43 6.60 -9.36
CA ARG A 330 -14.16 6.03 -10.69
C ARG A 330 -13.30 6.94 -11.54
N ARG A 331 -13.53 8.25 -11.50
CA ARG A 331 -12.84 9.23 -12.35
C ARG A 331 -11.39 9.40 -11.96
N ARG A 332 -10.52 9.51 -12.98
CA ARG A 332 -9.07 9.63 -12.83
C ARG A 332 -8.50 10.93 -13.40
N GLU A 333 -9.35 11.75 -13.99
CA GLU A 333 -9.00 13.06 -14.52
C GLU A 333 -9.74 14.11 -13.71
N ALA A 334 -9.09 15.26 -13.51
CA ALA A 334 -9.70 16.43 -12.90
C ALA A 334 -11.02 16.78 -13.62
N PRO A 335 -12.09 17.13 -12.90
CA PRO A 335 -12.16 17.42 -11.47
C PRO A 335 -12.40 16.19 -10.57
N PHE A 336 -12.08 14.97 -11.05
CA PHE A 336 -12.24 13.70 -10.32
C PHE A 336 -13.68 13.44 -9.85
N GLY A 337 -14.65 13.97 -10.60
CA GLY A 337 -16.07 13.88 -10.26
C GLY A 337 -16.52 14.86 -9.18
N LEU A 338 -15.65 15.72 -8.68
CA LEU A 338 -16.04 16.89 -7.92
C LEU A 338 -16.67 17.94 -8.85
N ASP A 339 -17.40 18.88 -8.26
CA ASP A 339 -17.85 20.08 -8.96
C ASP A 339 -16.63 20.91 -9.44
N GLU A 340 -16.67 21.43 -10.65
CA GLU A 340 -15.52 22.10 -11.30
C GLU A 340 -15.11 23.39 -10.59
N GLN A 341 -16.10 24.17 -10.14
CA GLN A 341 -15.86 25.39 -9.38
C GLN A 341 -15.22 25.08 -8.02
N SER A 342 -15.76 24.09 -7.31
CA SER A 342 -15.22 23.60 -6.04
C SER A 342 -13.80 23.05 -6.21
N TYR A 343 -13.56 22.31 -7.29
CA TYR A 343 -12.25 21.73 -7.60
C TYR A 343 -11.17 22.80 -7.77
N GLY A 344 -11.40 23.80 -8.62
CA GLY A 344 -10.40 24.84 -8.90
C GLY A 344 -10.14 25.78 -7.71
N THR A 345 -11.15 26.03 -6.88
CA THR A 345 -11.02 26.97 -5.75
C THR A 345 -10.46 26.33 -4.48
N ILE A 346 -10.79 25.06 -4.22
CA ILE A 346 -10.50 24.40 -2.95
C ILE A 346 -9.36 23.39 -3.10
N THR A 347 -9.31 22.66 -4.22
CA THR A 347 -8.56 21.40 -4.28
C THR A 347 -7.31 21.44 -5.15
N GLU A 348 -7.28 22.22 -6.24
CA GLU A 348 -6.09 22.34 -7.10
C GLU A 348 -4.82 22.76 -6.33
N PRO A 349 -4.87 23.75 -5.40
CA PRO A 349 -3.70 24.14 -4.62
C PRO A 349 -3.19 23.05 -3.66
N GLY A 350 -4.06 22.12 -3.28
CA GLY A 350 -3.76 21.04 -2.33
C GLY A 350 -3.52 19.68 -2.99
N MET A 351 -3.54 19.60 -4.32
CA MET A 351 -3.45 18.33 -5.04
C MET A 351 -2.08 17.69 -4.89
N HIS A 352 -2.10 16.40 -4.56
CA HIS A 352 -0.93 15.56 -4.42
C HIS A 352 -0.95 14.48 -5.51
N GLU A 353 -0.12 14.66 -6.53
CA GLU A 353 0.18 13.62 -7.51
C GLU A 353 1.50 12.96 -7.13
N SER A 354 1.44 11.67 -6.84
CA SER A 354 2.60 10.95 -6.35
C SER A 354 2.49 9.45 -6.57
N PRO A 355 3.61 8.76 -6.84
CA PRO A 355 3.59 7.30 -6.86
C PRO A 355 3.34 6.71 -5.47
N TRP A 356 3.29 7.48 -4.38
CA TRP A 356 2.98 6.95 -3.03
C TRP A 356 1.49 6.63 -2.80
N VAL A 357 0.59 7.12 -3.67
CA VAL A 357 -0.86 6.91 -3.55
C VAL A 357 -1.46 6.39 -4.86
N ASP A 358 -2.53 5.59 -4.75
CA ASP A 358 -3.23 5.03 -5.91
C ASP A 358 -4.35 5.95 -6.42
N GLY A 359 -3.93 7.12 -6.92
CA GLY A 359 -4.81 8.12 -7.49
C GLY A 359 -4.62 9.52 -6.89
N PRO A 360 -5.48 10.47 -7.29
CA PRO A 360 -5.44 11.83 -6.75
C PRO A 360 -5.70 11.80 -5.25
N SER A 361 -5.02 12.67 -4.52
CA SER A 361 -5.28 12.90 -3.10
C SER A 361 -4.98 14.36 -2.79
N PHE A 362 -5.46 14.84 -1.65
CA PHE A 362 -5.35 16.25 -1.29
C PHE A 362 -4.91 16.44 0.15
N TRP A 363 -4.10 17.47 0.39
CA TRP A 363 -3.73 17.88 1.74
C TRP A 363 -4.91 18.56 2.43
N LEU A 364 -5.63 17.79 3.26
CA LEU A 364 -6.85 18.28 3.91
C LEU A 364 -6.62 19.53 4.76
N PRO A 365 -5.54 19.67 5.56
CA PRO A 365 -5.29 20.90 6.31
C PRO A 365 -5.19 22.16 5.44
N ILE A 366 -4.63 22.05 4.23
CA ILE A 366 -4.56 23.17 3.29
C ILE A 366 -5.95 23.51 2.77
N ILE A 367 -6.73 22.51 2.41
CA ILE A 367 -8.11 22.67 1.96
C ILE A 367 -8.96 23.35 3.03
N GLU A 368 -8.87 22.90 4.29
CA GLU A 368 -9.69 23.40 5.41
C GLU A 368 -9.39 24.85 5.76
N GLU A 369 -8.20 25.35 5.44
CA GLU A 369 -7.81 26.76 5.62
C GLU A 369 -8.34 27.68 4.50
N THR A 370 -8.89 27.14 3.41
CA THR A 370 -9.43 27.97 2.33
C THR A 370 -10.76 28.63 2.75
N PRO A 371 -10.98 29.93 2.46
CA PRO A 371 -12.24 30.60 2.78
C PRO A 371 -13.47 29.92 2.17
N GLU A 372 -13.30 29.33 0.99
CA GLU A 372 -14.37 28.66 0.26
C GLU A 372 -14.80 27.35 0.94
N PHE A 373 -13.85 26.58 1.48
CA PHE A 373 -14.15 25.40 2.29
C PHE A 373 -15.02 25.77 3.50
N LEU A 374 -14.64 26.81 4.22
CA LEU A 374 -15.37 27.26 5.41
C LEU A 374 -16.81 27.63 5.04
N ARG A 375 -17.00 28.43 3.98
CA ARG A 375 -18.31 28.81 3.46
C ARG A 375 -19.18 27.59 3.11
N ILE A 376 -18.62 26.65 2.34
CA ILE A 376 -19.34 25.44 1.92
C ILE A 376 -19.68 24.58 3.12
N SER A 377 -18.76 24.41 4.08
CA SER A 377 -18.98 23.58 5.26
C SER A 377 -20.15 24.08 6.13
N GLU A 378 -20.36 25.39 6.21
CA GLU A 378 -21.49 26.00 6.91
C GLU A 378 -22.82 25.76 6.19
N GLU A 379 -22.82 25.80 4.86
CA GLU A 379 -24.01 25.58 4.02
C GLU A 379 -24.41 24.09 3.95
N ALA A 380 -23.41 23.20 3.98
CA ALA A 380 -23.52 21.76 3.76
C ALA A 380 -24.26 21.00 4.87
N ILE A 381 -24.57 21.64 5.99
CA ILE A 381 -25.39 21.10 7.09
C ILE A 381 -26.79 20.66 6.60
N ARG A 382 -27.20 21.08 5.40
CA ARG A 382 -28.57 20.86 4.88
C ARG A 382 -28.73 19.72 3.88
N PHE A 383 -27.67 19.02 3.47
CA PHE A 383 -27.77 18.09 2.33
C PHE A 383 -27.29 16.64 2.60
N ASN A 384 -28.14 15.73 2.09
CA ASN A 384 -28.03 14.31 1.77
C ASN A 384 -27.56 13.30 2.84
N GLU A 385 -28.41 12.28 3.01
CA GLU A 385 -28.16 11.04 3.75
C GLU A 385 -27.33 10.03 2.91
N LEU A 386 -26.38 10.51 2.11
CA LEU A 386 -25.49 9.64 1.32
C LEU A 386 -24.19 9.39 2.08
N TYR A 387 -23.77 8.13 2.13
CA TYR A 387 -22.56 7.70 2.82
C TYR A 387 -21.69 6.90 1.86
N PHE A 388 -20.38 7.17 1.87
CA PHE A 388 -19.41 6.40 1.12
C PHE A 388 -19.19 5.03 1.78
N CYS A 389 -19.49 3.97 1.04
CA CYS A 389 -19.33 2.58 1.43
C CYS A 389 -17.94 2.09 1.05
N GLU A 390 -17.14 1.82 2.08
CA GLU A 390 -15.72 1.48 1.98
C GLU A 390 -15.47 0.13 1.31
N ASP A 391 -16.45 -0.77 1.33
CA ASP A 391 -16.38 -2.12 0.80
C ASP A 391 -16.84 -2.24 -0.65
N THR A 392 -17.58 -1.23 -1.17
CA THR A 392 -18.06 -1.20 -2.56
C THR A 392 -17.62 0.04 -3.33
N ARG A 393 -16.87 0.96 -2.71
CA ARG A 393 -16.41 2.24 -3.30
C ARG A 393 -17.55 3.08 -3.90
N ARG A 394 -18.68 3.14 -3.21
CA ARG A 394 -19.90 3.78 -3.71
C ARG A 394 -20.58 4.60 -2.64
N PHE A 395 -21.28 5.64 -3.05
CA PHE A 395 -22.21 6.33 -2.17
C PHE A 395 -23.55 5.59 -2.13
N ARG A 396 -24.12 5.45 -0.95
CA ARG A 396 -25.43 4.83 -0.72
C ARG A 396 -26.26 5.63 0.28
N PRO A 397 -27.60 5.63 0.16
CA PRO A 397 -28.48 6.17 1.19
C PRO A 397 -28.24 5.52 2.55
N ARG A 398 -28.45 6.27 3.64
CA ARG A 398 -28.27 5.80 5.02
C ARG A 398 -28.89 4.43 5.29
N GLY A 399 -30.13 4.23 4.82
CA GLY A 399 -30.88 2.98 5.01
C GLY A 399 -30.27 1.75 4.34
N GLU A 400 -29.34 1.95 3.40
CA GLU A 400 -28.61 0.91 2.66
C GLU A 400 -27.17 0.75 3.18
N THR A 401 -26.82 1.40 4.30
CA THR A 401 -25.46 1.37 4.85
C THR A 401 -25.42 0.90 6.29
N SER A 402 -24.32 0.25 6.65
CA SER A 402 -23.97 -0.11 8.01
C SER A 402 -22.80 0.72 8.50
N ARG A 403 -22.87 1.16 9.75
CA ARG A 403 -21.72 1.78 10.42
C ARG A 403 -20.62 0.74 10.64
N PHE A 404 -19.39 1.14 10.39
CA PHE A 404 -18.21 0.32 10.55
C PHE A 404 -17.20 1.08 11.41
N VAL A 405 -16.90 0.54 12.60
CA VAL A 405 -15.97 1.21 13.53
C VAL A 405 -14.54 0.90 13.12
N THR A 406 -13.71 1.92 13.01
CA THR A 406 -12.29 1.76 12.64
C THR A 406 -11.39 1.92 13.85
N ASP A 407 -10.27 1.18 13.85
CA ASP A 407 -9.21 1.32 14.85
C ASP A 407 -8.11 2.30 14.40
N LEU A 408 -8.39 3.16 13.41
CA LEU A 408 -7.42 4.12 12.90
C LEU A 408 -7.18 5.22 13.95
N THR A 409 -5.91 5.58 14.16
CA THR A 409 -5.56 6.61 15.15
C THR A 409 -6.02 7.99 14.67
N LYS A 410 -6.91 8.62 15.44
CA LYS A 410 -7.51 9.94 15.18
C LYS A 410 -8.34 10.00 13.89
N GLY A 411 -9.64 10.28 14.04
CA GLY A 411 -10.51 10.69 12.95
C GLY A 411 -11.47 9.63 12.45
N ALA A 412 -12.69 10.08 12.16
CA ALA A 412 -13.78 9.29 11.57
C ALA A 412 -13.82 7.85 12.10
N ASP A 413 -13.95 7.72 13.42
CA ASP A 413 -14.09 6.45 14.14
C ASP A 413 -15.19 5.56 13.54
N ILE A 414 -16.10 6.16 12.77
CA ILE A 414 -17.13 5.49 12.00
C ILE A 414 -16.95 5.75 10.51
N ARG A 415 -16.79 4.67 9.75
CA ARG A 415 -17.00 4.61 8.31
C ARG A 415 -18.30 3.88 7.99
N PHE A 416 -18.61 3.72 6.72
CA PHE A 416 -19.83 3.06 6.26
C PHE A 416 -19.49 1.94 5.28
N VAL A 417 -20.31 0.89 5.28
CA VAL A 417 -20.18 -0.28 4.39
C VAL A 417 -21.56 -0.75 3.94
N GLU A 418 -21.64 -1.37 2.76
CA GLU A 418 -22.87 -1.96 2.21
C GLU A 418 -23.13 -3.36 2.79
N ARG A 419 -22.07 -4.07 3.22
CA ARG A 419 -22.10 -5.49 3.67
C ARG A 419 -22.51 -6.46 2.57
N VAL A 420 -21.60 -6.68 1.63
CA VAL A 420 -21.75 -7.61 0.52
C VAL A 420 -21.66 -9.06 1.02
N ASP A 421 -22.69 -9.87 0.77
CA ASP A 421 -22.66 -11.32 1.00
C ASP A 421 -21.80 -12.02 -0.07
N PRO A 422 -20.99 -13.05 0.25
CA PRO A 422 -20.81 -13.71 1.54
C PRO A 422 -19.58 -13.23 2.34
N TYR A 423 -19.11 -11.99 2.12
CA TYR A 423 -17.85 -11.51 2.70
C TYR A 423 -17.95 -11.28 4.22
N VAL A 424 -16.88 -11.63 4.94
CA VAL A 424 -16.78 -11.52 6.38
C VAL A 424 -16.05 -10.23 6.79
N TYR A 425 -16.68 -9.45 7.65
CA TYR A 425 -16.18 -8.13 8.08
C TYR A 425 -15.61 -8.20 9.50
N SER A 426 -14.44 -7.59 9.72
CA SER A 426 -13.77 -7.47 11.02
C SER A 426 -13.29 -6.02 11.24
N PRO A 427 -13.28 -5.47 12.47
CA PRO A 427 -13.75 -6.10 13.70
C PRO A 427 -15.26 -6.30 13.67
N ALA A 428 -15.72 -7.43 14.22
CA ALA A 428 -17.12 -7.67 14.48
C ALA A 428 -17.55 -6.78 15.65
N SER A 429 -17.70 -5.48 15.42
CA SER A 429 -18.21 -4.55 16.43
C SER A 429 -19.62 -4.99 16.84
N LEU A 430 -19.73 -5.58 18.04
CA LEU A 430 -21.00 -6.01 18.64
C LEU A 430 -21.97 -4.84 18.89
N PHE A 431 -21.50 -3.60 18.83
CA PHE A 431 -22.28 -2.38 19.10
C PHE A 431 -22.90 -1.75 17.85
N ALA A 432 -22.76 -2.37 16.68
CA ALA A 432 -23.21 -1.83 15.38
C ALA A 432 -24.37 -2.62 14.74
N ARG A 433 -25.20 -3.30 15.55
CA ARG A 433 -26.49 -3.87 15.10
C ARG A 433 -27.65 -3.00 15.53
#